data_AF-A0A0I9W0E7-F1
#
_entry.id   AF-A0A0I9W0E7-F1
#
_cell.length_a   1.000
_cell.length_b   1.000
_cell.length_c   1.000
_cell.angle_alpha   90.00
_cell.angle_beta   90.00
_cell.angle_gamma   90.00
#
_symmetry.space_group_name_H-M   'P 1'
#
loop_
_entity.id
_entity.type
_entity.pdbx_description
1 polymer ?
#
loop_
_entity_poly.entity_id
_entity_poly.type
_entity_poly.pdbx_seq_one_letter_code
_entity_poly.pdbx_strand_id
1 'polypeptide(L)'
;MQEIGRLLFTRKDGESFVVGNDTTITLHRKAPSRANVVIKRGEEVRTHHVGDREPIEINEHASMEVSFDYGKGRTSGMRILVIAPKSVKVLRSELIGRGPR
;
A
#
# COMPACT_ATOMS: atom_id res chain seq x y z
N MET A 1 -10.35 17.14 -16.67
CA MET A 1 -10.72 16.02 -15.78
C MET A 1 -9.58 15.02 -15.84
N GLN A 2 -8.90 14.72 -14.72
CA GLN A 2 -7.81 13.73 -14.69
C GLN A 2 -8.41 12.32 -14.56
N GLU A 3 -7.85 11.34 -15.26
CA GLU A 3 -8.34 9.96 -15.21
C GLU A 3 -7.84 9.25 -13.94
N ILE A 4 -8.77 8.70 -13.15
CA ILE A 4 -8.48 7.99 -11.90
C ILE A 4 -8.26 6.50 -12.18
N GLY A 5 -7.15 5.96 -11.69
CA GLY A 5 -6.83 4.54 -11.66
C GLY A 5 -7.17 3.90 -10.31
N ARG A 6 -7.48 2.60 -10.36
CA ARG A 6 -7.67 1.75 -9.19
C ARG A 6 -6.77 0.53 -9.34
N LEU A 7 -5.85 0.34 -8.41
CA LEU A 7 -4.91 -0.79 -8.44
C LEU A 7 -5.13 -1.66 -7.20
N LEU A 8 -5.46 -2.93 -7.43
CA LEU A 8 -5.65 -3.93 -6.38
C LEU A 8 -4.50 -4.95 -6.42
N PHE A 9 -3.84 -5.17 -5.30
CA PHE A 9 -2.76 -6.16 -5.19
C PHE A 9 -2.62 -6.65 -3.74
N THR A 10 -1.80 -7.67 -3.53
CA THR A 10 -1.58 -8.27 -2.21
C THR A 10 -0.16 -7.99 -1.71
N ARG A 11 -0.04 -7.75 -0.40
CA ARG A 11 1.23 -7.72 0.34
C ARG A 11 1.17 -8.61 1.56
N LYS A 12 2.30 -9.23 1.88
CA LYS A 12 2.50 -9.92 3.16
C LYS A 12 2.93 -8.93 4.23
N ASP A 13 2.93 -9.40 5.47
CA ASP A 13 3.48 -8.66 6.60
C ASP A 13 4.95 -8.27 6.34
N GLY A 14 5.29 -7.01 6.61
CA GLY A 14 6.61 -6.43 6.39
C GLY A 14 6.92 -6.05 4.93
N GLU A 15 6.09 -6.43 3.95
CA GLU A 15 6.33 -6.05 2.57
C GLU A 15 5.98 -4.58 2.32
N SER A 16 6.76 -3.98 1.42
CA SER A 16 6.61 -2.57 1.05
C SER A 16 6.17 -2.39 -0.40
N PHE A 17 5.67 -1.21 -0.73
CA PHE A 17 5.49 -0.74 -2.11
C PHE A 17 5.70 0.77 -2.18
N VAL A 18 5.89 1.30 -3.39
CA VAL A 18 6.09 2.74 -3.61
C VAL A 18 4.92 3.32 -4.38
N VAL A 19 4.52 4.53 -4.00
CA VAL A 19 3.52 5.35 -4.68
C VAL A 19 4.18 6.67 -5.07
N GLY A 20 4.03 7.06 -6.33
CA GLY A 20 4.77 8.19 -6.90
C GLY A 20 6.27 7.90 -7.00
N ASN A 21 7.09 8.90 -6.68
CA ASN A 21 8.55 8.83 -6.80
C ASN A 21 9.27 8.77 -5.45
N ASP A 22 8.57 9.07 -4.35
CA ASP A 22 9.20 9.37 -3.06
C ASP A 22 8.51 8.75 -1.85
N THR A 23 7.32 8.15 -2.04
CA THR A 23 6.49 7.69 -0.93
C THR A 23 6.51 6.17 -0.85
N THR A 24 7.14 5.65 0.21
CA THR A 24 7.21 4.21 0.51
C THR A 24 6.19 3.83 1.56
N ILE A 25 5.43 2.78 1.30
CA ILE A 25 4.41 2.24 2.19
C ILE A 25 4.85 0.86 2.66
N THR A 26 4.89 0.65 3.97
CA THR A 26 5.17 -0.66 4.59
C THR A 26 3.96 -1.10 5.42
N LEU A 27 3.51 -2.33 5.27
CA LEU A 27 2.39 -2.86 6.06
C LEU A 27 2.87 -3.84 7.12
N HIS A 28 2.41 -3.66 8.34
CA HIS A 28 2.64 -4.59 9.44
C HIS A 28 1.31 -5.09 10.01
N ARG A 29 0.96 -6.35 9.77
CA ARG A 29 -0.24 -6.96 10.33
C ARG A 29 -0.07 -7.13 11.84
N LYS A 30 -1.00 -6.58 12.62
CA LYS A 30 -0.99 -6.67 14.10
C LYS A 30 -2.05 -7.63 14.62
N ALA A 31 -3.16 -7.78 13.91
CA ALA A 31 -4.23 -8.70 14.26
C ALA A 31 -4.87 -9.26 12.97
N PRO A 32 -5.81 -10.22 13.07
CA PRO A 32 -6.52 -10.74 11.91
C PRO A 32 -7.19 -9.66 11.06
N SER A 33 -7.66 -8.56 11.65
CA SER A 33 -8.35 -7.46 10.97
C SER A 33 -7.73 -6.08 11.28
N ARG A 34 -6.45 -6.03 11.67
CA ARG A 34 -5.74 -4.78 11.95
C ARG A 34 -4.31 -4.79 11.43
N ALA A 35 -3.87 -3.65 10.91
CA ALA A 35 -2.50 -3.42 10.50
C ALA A 35 -2.00 -2.04 10.96
N ASN A 36 -0.68 -1.92 11.09
CA ASN A 36 0.01 -0.64 11.07
C ASN A 36 0.50 -0.40 9.64
N VAL A 37 0.16 0.75 9.08
CA VAL A 37 0.66 1.20 7.77
C VAL A 37 1.65 2.33 8.03
N VAL A 38 2.91 2.08 7.69
CA VAL A 38 3.98 3.07 7.80
C VAL A 38 4.17 3.73 6.44
N ILE A 39 3.99 5.04 6.40
CA ILE A 39 4.13 5.88 5.20
C ILE A 39 5.37 6.74 5.40
N LYS A 40 6.39 6.50 4.58
CA LYS A 40 7.64 7.27 4.58
C LYS A 40 7.73 8.11 3.32
N ARG A 41 7.94 9.42 3.46
CA ARG A 41 8.17 10.37 2.38
C ARG A 41 9.41 11.21 2.71
N GLY A 42 10.51 10.98 1.99
CA GLY A 42 11.79 11.57 2.35
C GLY A 42 12.21 11.21 3.78
N GLU A 43 12.33 12.21 4.64
CA GLU A 43 12.63 12.05 6.09
C GLU A 43 11.37 11.92 6.95
N GLU A 44 10.19 12.28 6.44
CA GLU A 44 8.94 12.20 7.17
C GLU A 44 8.45 10.75 7.25
N VAL A 45 8.06 10.33 8.45
CA VAL A 45 7.47 9.01 8.70
C VAL A 45 6.16 9.17 9.47
N ARG A 46 5.07 8.68 8.89
CA ARG A 46 3.76 8.60 9.52
C ARG A 46 3.36 7.14 9.72
N THR A 47 2.70 6.83 10.82
CA THR A 47 2.16 5.49 11.08
C THR A 47 0.66 5.59 11.31
N HIS A 48 -0.12 4.83 10.54
CA HIS A 48 -1.56 4.70 10.68
C HIS A 48 -1.91 3.33 11.25
N HIS A 49 -2.84 3.30 12.21
CA HIS A 49 -3.43 2.06 12.71
C HIS A 49 -4.77 1.87 12.03
N VAL A 50 -4.93 0.82 11.22
CA VAL A 50 -6.09 0.67 10.36
C VAL A 50 -6.81 -0.65 10.51
N GLY A 51 -8.14 -0.56 10.42
CA GLY A 51 -9.06 -1.68 10.30
C GLY A 51 -9.31 -2.09 8.85
N ASP A 52 -10.24 -3.03 8.68
CA ASP A 52 -10.65 -3.56 7.37
C ASP A 52 -11.37 -2.50 6.53
N ARG A 53 -10.82 -2.21 5.35
CA ARG A 53 -11.29 -1.21 4.37
C ARG A 53 -11.38 0.21 4.90
N GLU A 54 -10.58 0.54 5.91
CA GLU A 54 -10.45 1.91 6.38
C GLU A 54 -9.59 2.72 5.38
N PRO A 55 -10.07 3.86 4.86
CA PRO A 55 -9.34 4.67 3.91
C PRO A 55 -8.19 5.43 4.60
N ILE A 56 -7.04 5.46 3.94
CA ILE A 56 -5.84 6.17 4.38
C ILE A 56 -5.39 7.09 3.27
N GLU A 57 -5.16 8.36 3.60
CA GLU A 57 -4.49 9.28 2.69
C GLU A 57 -3.00 8.96 2.65
N ILE A 58 -2.49 8.65 1.46
CA ILE A 58 -1.06 8.49 1.23
C ILE A 58 -0.43 9.86 1.02
N ASN A 59 -1.08 10.67 0.19
CA ASN A 59 -0.72 12.05 -0.12
C ASN A 59 -1.90 12.79 -0.77
N GLU A 60 -1.69 14.04 -1.16
CA GLU A 60 -2.69 14.91 -1.81
C GLU A 60 -3.32 14.34 -3.10
N HIS A 61 -2.75 13.28 -3.68
CA HIS A 61 -3.21 12.70 -4.94
C HIS A 61 -3.56 11.21 -4.84
N ALA A 62 -3.31 10.56 -3.70
CA ALA A 62 -3.48 9.12 -3.59
C ALA A 62 -4.01 8.71 -2.22
N SER A 63 -4.96 7.78 -2.23
CA SER A 63 -5.46 7.10 -1.05
C SER A 63 -5.35 5.59 -1.20
N MET A 64 -5.42 4.88 -0.07
CA MET A 64 -5.47 3.44 -0.05
C MET A 64 -6.46 2.89 0.96
N GLU A 65 -6.89 1.66 0.73
CA GLU A 65 -7.61 0.83 1.67
C GLU A 65 -6.86 -0.50 1.85
N VAL A 66 -6.92 -1.06 3.05
CA VAL A 66 -6.37 -2.39 3.35
C VAL A 66 -7.52 -3.31 3.70
N SER A 67 -7.62 -4.45 3.02
CA SER A 67 -8.55 -5.52 3.36
C SER A 67 -7.84 -6.80 3.75
N PHE A 68 -8.44 -7.54 4.67
CA PHE A 68 -7.82 -8.72 5.25
C PHE A 68 -8.51 -9.97 4.72
N ASP A 69 -7.76 -10.87 4.09
CA ASP A 69 -8.30 -12.17 3.70
C ASP A 69 -8.53 -13.02 4.98
N TYR A 70 -9.77 -13.49 5.16
CA TYR A 70 -10.21 -14.34 6.28
C TYR A 70 -10.17 -15.84 5.97
N GLY A 71 -9.64 -16.24 4.81
CA GLY A 71 -9.67 -17.62 4.32
C GLY A 71 -8.74 -18.57 5.10
N LYS A 72 -9.23 -19.79 5.36
CA LYS A 72 -8.47 -20.90 5.96
C LYS A 72 -7.31 -21.33 5.04
N GLY A 73 -6.17 -20.68 5.11
CA GLY A 73 -5.01 -21.07 4.31
C GLY A 73 -3.80 -20.19 4.57
N ARG A 74 -2.67 -20.81 4.87
CA ARG A 74 -1.41 -20.20 5.31
C ARG A 74 -0.76 -19.36 4.19
N THR A 75 -1.23 -18.13 4.02
CA THR A 75 -0.42 -16.94 3.69
C THR A 75 -1.33 -15.74 3.88
N SER A 76 -1.24 -15.14 5.07
CA SER A 76 -2.09 -14.07 5.61
C SER A 76 -1.87 -12.73 4.89
N GLY A 77 -2.09 -12.71 3.57
CA GLY A 77 -1.94 -11.52 2.74
C GLY A 77 -2.95 -10.43 3.11
N MET A 78 -2.50 -9.19 3.01
CA MET A 78 -3.33 -7.99 3.06
C MET A 78 -3.56 -7.54 1.62
N ARG A 79 -4.83 -7.40 1.22
CA ARG A 79 -5.22 -6.89 -0.09
C ARG A 79 -5.32 -5.37 -0.02
N ILE A 80 -4.56 -4.70 -0.86
CA ILE A 80 -4.41 -3.25 -0.87
C ILE A 80 -5.05 -2.72 -2.13
N LEU A 81 -6.00 -1.81 -1.97
CA LEU A 81 -6.55 -1.01 -3.04
C LEU A 81 -5.90 0.38 -2.98
N VAL A 82 -5.22 0.80 -4.04
CA VAL A 82 -4.73 2.17 -4.21
C VAL A 82 -5.59 2.88 -5.23
N ILE A 83 -6.04 4.08 -4.89
CA ILE A 83 -6.82 4.97 -5.75
C ILE A 83 -6.00 6.23 -5.98
N ALA A 84 -5.63 6.50 -7.23
CA ALA A 84 -4.81 7.65 -7.59
C ALA A 84 -5.01 8.01 -9.09
N PRO A 85 -4.67 9.23 -9.53
CA PRO A 85 -4.56 9.56 -10.95
C PRO A 85 -3.64 8.59 -11.68
N LYS A 86 -3.93 8.25 -12.94
CA LYS A 86 -3.09 7.33 -13.73
C LYS A 86 -1.65 7.81 -13.96
N SER A 87 -1.36 9.10 -13.74
CA SER A 87 -0.01 9.66 -13.76
C SER A 87 0.83 9.23 -12.55
N VAL A 88 0.19 8.84 -11.43
CA VAL A 88 0.87 8.38 -10.22
C VAL A 88 1.26 6.91 -10.40
N LYS A 89 2.57 6.65 -10.38
CA LYS A 89 3.11 5.28 -10.47
C LYS A 89 2.91 4.55 -9.15
N VAL A 90 2.55 3.27 -9.22
CA VAL A 90 2.54 2.37 -8.06
C VAL A 90 3.43 1.18 -8.38
N LEU A 91 4.51 1.02 -7.63
CA LEU A 91 5.57 0.05 -7.90
C LEU A 91 5.70 -0.93 -6.73
N ARG A 92 5.91 -2.21 -7.05
CA ARG A 92 6.30 -3.21 -6.04
C ARG A 92 7.76 -2.97 -5.66
N SER A 93 8.11 -3.09 -4.38
CA SER A 93 9.49 -2.83 -3.92
C SER A 93 10.53 -3.73 -4.60
N GLU A 94 10.15 -4.97 -4.96
CA GLU A 94 10.98 -5.93 -5.68
C GLU A 94 11.36 -5.48 -7.11
N LEU A 95 10.63 -4.52 -7.66
CA LEU A 95 10.83 -3.98 -9.01
C LEU A 95 11.67 -2.71 -9.00
N ILE A 96 11.97 -2.14 -7.82
CA ILE A 96 12.82 -0.96 -7.69
C ILE A 96 14.26 -1.41 -7.94
N GLY A 97 14.82 -1.03 -9.10
CA GLY A 97 16.19 -1.36 -9.49
C GLY A 97 16.34 -2.51 -10.51
N ARG A 98 15.25 -3.13 -10.97
CA ARG A 98 15.30 -4.03 -12.13
C ARG A 98 15.20 -3.21 -13.42
N GLY A 99 16.32 -2.66 -13.87
CA GLY A 99 16.44 -2.18 -15.25
C GLY A 99 16.21 -3.31 -16.25
N PRO A 100 15.81 -3.02 -17.51
CA PRO A 100 15.85 -4.04 -18.56
C PRO A 100 17.27 -4.59 -18.63
N ARG A 101 17.41 -5.91 -18.58
CA ARG A 101 18.67 -6.57 -18.92
C ARG A 101 18.96 -6.41 -20.40
#